data_AF-S9W2F9-F1
#
_entry.id   AF-S9W2F9-F1
#
_cell.length_a   1.000
_cell.length_b   1.000
_cell.length_c   1.000
_cell.angle_alpha   90.00
_cell.angle_beta   90.00
_cell.angle_gamma   90.00
#
_symmetry.space_group_name_H-M   'P 1'
#
loop_
_entity.id
_entity.type
_entity.pdbx_description
1 polymer ?
#
loop_
_entity_poly.entity_id
_entity_poly.type
_entity_poly.pdbx_seq_one_letter_code
_entity_poly.pdbx_strand_id
1 'polypeptide(L)'
;MLPATHYSQQSLSTDDLSSNLEKGGTYPQEYEPQTRKLNTDDENHDGIKKPWYQKHERKILVGIILFICILLIAVLGGVLGHRTHERHRHPSYKEKNYSLYKTYKGESFFDGFDFFNETDPTHGFVQYKNRDASEQMGLIHANSSNVIMAADSKSNYTNGRPSVRISTKEYFKNVLIIVDVLHAPTGCGTWPAFWTTGDNWPKDGEIDIMENVNTAQSNQVTLHTDKGCDMTGVKQVMTGKVLQSNCWVNAPGANNAGCGVGDTAEGSFGSSLNKKGGAIYAVDWRSEGIRAWVFNRTHIPSDITSNNPQPHNWPTPLADFPNTKCNIDKLFSQQKIIFDLTFCGDWAGSNSYNAAGCPSTCEDFVANHPGNFTEAYWDIRSLNVYEAK
;
A
#
# COMPACT_ATOMS: atom_id res chain seq x y z
N MET A 1 29.99 6.22 34.07
CA MET A 1 30.09 7.17 35.19
C MET A 1 30.09 8.58 34.62
N LEU A 2 29.30 9.47 35.23
CA LEU A 2 28.99 10.88 34.86
C LEU A 2 27.93 11.05 33.75
N PRO A 3 27.00 12.04 33.88
CA PRO A 3 25.72 11.79 34.55
C PRO A 3 24.47 12.22 33.75
N ALA A 4 23.33 11.72 34.20
CA ALA A 4 21.99 12.07 33.74
C ALA A 4 21.57 13.48 34.20
N THR A 5 20.93 14.23 33.32
CA THR A 5 20.20 15.47 33.64
C THR A 5 18.71 15.26 33.46
N HIS A 6 18.00 15.35 34.57
CA HIS A 6 16.54 15.43 34.67
C HIS A 6 15.99 16.64 33.92
N TYR A 7 14.92 16.44 33.14
CA TYR A 7 14.03 17.52 32.73
C TYR A 7 12.70 17.39 33.46
N SER A 8 12.42 18.40 34.27
CA SER A 8 11.14 18.65 34.96
C SER A 8 10.13 19.20 33.95
N GLN A 9 8.93 18.60 33.94
CA GLN A 9 7.74 19.21 33.35
C GLN A 9 7.11 20.16 34.37
N GLN A 10 6.92 21.42 33.97
CA GLN A 10 5.99 22.35 34.60
C GLN A 10 5.01 22.87 33.54
N SER A 11 3.74 22.59 33.80
CA SER A 11 2.56 23.22 33.20
C SER A 11 2.44 24.69 33.62
N LEU A 12 1.86 25.54 32.76
CA LEU A 12 1.02 26.74 33.05
C LEU A 12 0.66 27.37 31.69
N SER A 13 -0.58 27.25 31.23
CA SER A 13 -1.73 28.17 31.41
C SER A 13 -1.70 29.41 30.53
N THR A 14 -2.85 29.61 29.87
CA THR A 14 -3.28 30.78 29.09
C THR A 14 -3.33 32.04 29.96
N ASP A 15 -2.90 33.17 29.42
CA ASP A 15 -3.70 34.40 29.26
C ASP A 15 -2.83 35.64 29.02
N ASP A 16 -3.42 36.54 28.23
CA ASP A 16 -3.24 37.98 28.17
C ASP A 16 -1.84 38.59 27.98
N LEU A 17 -1.68 39.30 26.85
CA LEU A 17 -0.93 40.56 26.81
C LEU A 17 -1.50 41.43 25.68
N SER A 18 -2.53 42.19 26.04
CA SER A 18 -2.89 43.42 25.36
C SER A 18 -2.53 44.63 26.24
N SER A 19 -2.36 45.77 25.57
CA SER A 19 -2.18 47.14 26.08
C SER A 19 -0.76 47.64 26.38
N ASN A 20 -0.28 48.52 25.49
CA ASN A 20 0.09 49.86 25.91
C ASN A 20 -0.61 50.89 24.99
N LEU A 21 -1.65 51.49 25.58
CA LEU A 21 -2.30 52.77 25.27
C LEU A 21 -1.24 53.91 25.46
N GLU A 22 -1.30 55.14 24.95
CA GLU A 22 -2.40 55.96 24.44
C GLU A 22 -1.88 57.34 23.93
N LYS A 23 -2.81 58.10 23.33
CA LYS A 23 -2.87 59.56 23.03
C LYS A 23 -2.38 59.97 21.63
N GLY A 24 -3.19 60.53 20.74
CA GLY A 24 -4.59 60.99 20.74
C GLY A 24 -4.89 61.55 19.32
N GLY A 25 -6.10 61.84 18.86
CA GLY A 25 -7.42 61.78 19.46
C GLY A 25 -8.51 62.04 18.41
N THR A 26 -9.75 61.81 18.84
CA THR A 26 -11.02 62.45 18.46
C THR A 26 -11.58 62.29 17.03
N TYR A 27 -12.50 61.32 16.95
CA TYR A 27 -13.74 61.20 16.14
C TYR A 27 -14.64 62.47 16.17
N PRO A 28 -15.67 62.68 15.29
CA PRO A 28 -16.68 61.67 14.93
C PRO A 28 -17.33 61.71 13.52
N GLN A 29 -18.24 60.74 13.39
CA GLN A 29 -19.10 60.26 12.31
C GLN A 29 -19.83 61.25 11.37
N GLU A 30 -19.88 60.79 10.10
CA GLU A 30 -21.09 60.54 9.28
C GLU A 30 -22.03 61.71 8.96
N TYR A 31 -22.09 62.10 7.67
CA TYR A 31 -23.32 62.54 7.01
C TYR A 31 -23.18 62.46 5.47
N GLU A 32 -24.12 61.79 4.83
CA GLU A 32 -24.33 61.76 3.37
C GLU A 32 -25.34 62.86 2.96
N PRO A 33 -25.66 63.04 1.66
CA PRO A 33 -25.19 64.12 0.79
C PRO A 33 -26.28 65.17 0.52
N GLN A 34 -25.94 66.36 -0.01
CA GLN A 34 -26.87 67.10 -0.89
C GLN A 34 -26.19 67.96 -1.97
N THR A 35 -26.96 68.05 -3.05
CA THR A 35 -26.73 68.47 -4.42
C THR A 35 -26.56 69.98 -4.67
N ARG A 36 -25.75 70.27 -5.72
CA ARG A 36 -26.03 71.20 -6.84
C ARG A 36 -26.11 72.71 -6.51
N LYS A 37 -25.21 73.51 -7.11
CA LYS A 37 -25.53 74.39 -8.25
C LYS A 37 -24.29 75.00 -8.91
N LEU A 38 -24.30 74.85 -10.23
CA LEU A 38 -23.59 75.59 -11.28
C LEU A 38 -23.71 77.11 -11.13
N ASN A 39 -22.62 77.85 -11.36
CA ASN A 39 -22.29 78.53 -12.62
C ASN A 39 -21.27 79.64 -12.37
N THR A 40 -20.26 79.72 -13.24
CA THR A 40 -19.96 80.93 -14.01
C THR A 40 -19.01 80.52 -15.13
N ASP A 41 -19.50 80.75 -16.34
CA ASP A 41 -18.78 80.87 -17.60
C ASP A 41 -17.63 81.91 -17.43
N ASP A 42 -16.56 81.97 -18.21
CA ASP A 42 -16.41 81.75 -19.64
C ASP A 42 -14.90 81.82 -20.00
N GLU A 43 -14.59 81.50 -21.26
CA GLU A 43 -13.40 81.89 -22.05
C GLU A 43 -12.09 81.06 -22.00
N ASN A 44 -12.03 80.12 -22.96
CA ASN A 44 -10.98 79.96 -23.99
C ASN A 44 -9.52 80.40 -23.69
N HIS A 45 -8.59 79.43 -23.68
CA HIS A 45 -7.60 79.33 -24.76
C HIS A 45 -6.83 77.97 -24.74
N ASP A 46 -6.97 77.26 -25.86
CA ASP A 46 -6.00 76.41 -26.54
C ASP A 46 -5.02 75.52 -25.74
N GLY A 47 -5.27 74.21 -25.86
CA GLY A 47 -4.52 73.51 -26.91
C GLY A 47 -3.28 72.71 -26.51
N ILE A 48 -3.44 71.72 -25.63
CA ILE A 48 -2.68 70.46 -25.78
C ILE A 48 -3.67 69.40 -26.26
N LYS A 49 -3.81 69.28 -27.59
CA LYS A 49 -4.51 68.15 -28.21
C LYS A 49 -3.76 66.88 -27.82
N LYS A 50 -4.32 66.08 -26.89
CA LYS A 50 -3.94 64.67 -26.76
C LYS A 50 -4.14 64.03 -28.14
N PRO A 51 -3.14 63.34 -28.71
CA PRO A 51 -3.26 62.77 -30.06
C PRO A 51 -4.50 61.89 -30.15
N TRP A 52 -5.27 62.02 -31.23
CA TRP A 52 -6.49 61.24 -31.50
C TRP A 52 -6.27 59.71 -31.44
N TYR A 53 -5.00 59.28 -31.50
CA TYR A 53 -4.55 57.90 -31.45
C TYR A 53 -4.58 57.26 -30.04
N GLN A 54 -4.53 58.03 -28.94
CA GLN A 54 -4.51 57.49 -27.56
C GLN A 54 -5.80 56.77 -27.15
N LYS A 55 -6.95 57.12 -27.76
CA LYS A 55 -8.24 56.45 -27.54
C LYS A 55 -8.35 55.12 -28.30
N HIS A 56 -7.65 55.00 -29.42
CA HIS A 56 -7.56 53.76 -30.18
C HIS A 56 -6.53 52.80 -29.57
N GLU A 57 -5.38 53.27 -29.10
CA GLU A 57 -4.39 52.44 -28.42
C GLU A 57 -4.95 51.77 -27.16
N ARG A 58 -5.74 52.49 -26.34
CA ARG A 58 -6.41 51.89 -25.17
C ARG A 58 -7.40 50.79 -25.56
N LYS A 59 -8.15 50.97 -26.64
CA LYS A 59 -9.10 49.95 -27.13
C LYS A 59 -8.37 48.74 -27.72
N ILE A 60 -7.28 48.96 -28.45
CA ILE A 60 -6.41 47.91 -28.99
C ILE A 60 -5.76 47.13 -27.84
N LEU A 61 -5.23 47.82 -26.83
CA LEU A 61 -4.62 47.21 -25.65
C LEU A 61 -5.62 46.39 -24.84
N VAL A 62 -6.83 46.90 -24.62
CA VAL A 62 -7.92 46.16 -23.95
C VAL A 62 -8.33 44.93 -24.78
N GLY A 63 -8.40 45.05 -26.11
CA GLY A 63 -8.65 43.93 -27.01
C GLY A 63 -7.56 42.85 -26.95
N ILE A 64 -6.28 43.26 -26.92
CA ILE A 64 -5.14 42.36 -26.76
C ILE A 64 -5.18 41.64 -25.41
N ILE A 65 -5.44 42.38 -24.32
CA ILE A 65 -5.53 41.79 -22.97
C ILE A 65 -6.69 40.78 -22.91
N LEU A 66 -7.87 41.12 -23.44
CA LEU A 66 -9.01 40.19 -23.50
C LEU A 66 -8.68 38.94 -24.31
N PHE A 67 -8.02 39.10 -25.46
CA PHE A 67 -7.61 37.97 -26.30
C PHE A 67 -6.60 37.06 -25.58
N ILE A 68 -5.61 37.63 -24.89
CA ILE A 68 -4.65 36.88 -24.08
C ILE A 68 -5.36 36.15 -22.93
N CYS A 69 -6.28 36.81 -22.23
CA CYS A 69 -7.06 36.18 -21.17
C CYS A 69 -7.89 35.00 -21.69
N ILE A 70 -8.55 35.14 -22.84
CA ILE A 70 -9.34 34.07 -23.46
C ILE A 70 -8.44 32.89 -23.85
N LEU A 71 -7.27 33.16 -24.45
CA LEU A 71 -6.30 32.12 -24.77
C LEU A 71 -5.77 31.41 -23.52
N LEU A 72 -5.44 32.15 -22.46
CA LEU A 72 -5.00 31.57 -21.20
C LEU A 72 -6.09 30.68 -20.57
N ILE A 73 -7.34 31.13 -20.58
CA ILE A 73 -8.48 30.33 -20.08
C ILE A 73 -8.67 29.06 -20.92
N ALA A 74 -8.58 29.15 -22.25
CA ALA A 74 -8.71 28.00 -23.14
C ALA A 74 -7.56 26.99 -22.95
N VAL A 75 -6.32 27.48 -22.81
CA VAL A 75 -5.14 26.64 -22.55
C VAL A 75 -5.24 26.00 -21.15
N LEU A 76 -5.59 26.78 -20.13
CA LEU A 76 -5.79 26.26 -18.77
C LEU A 76 -6.92 25.22 -18.74
N GLY A 77 -8.05 25.50 -19.40
CA GLY A 77 -9.17 24.56 -19.51
C GLY A 77 -8.79 23.27 -20.24
N GLY A 78 -8.06 23.36 -21.34
CA GLY A 78 -7.57 22.21 -22.09
C GLY A 78 -6.55 21.39 -21.29
N VAL A 79 -5.58 22.04 -20.63
CA VAL A 79 -4.57 21.36 -19.80
C VAL A 79 -5.19 20.73 -18.55
N LEU A 80 -6.11 21.43 -17.87
CA LEU A 80 -6.82 20.90 -16.72
C LEU A 80 -7.73 19.73 -17.13
N GLY A 81 -8.48 19.87 -18.22
CA GLY A 81 -9.34 18.82 -18.78
C GLY A 81 -8.57 17.58 -19.24
N HIS A 82 -7.42 17.76 -19.89
CA HIS A 82 -6.55 16.64 -20.26
C HIS A 82 -5.95 15.95 -19.03
N ARG A 83 -5.46 16.71 -18.04
CA ARG A 83 -4.92 16.16 -16.80
C ARG A 83 -5.98 15.45 -15.95
N THR A 84 -7.23 15.92 -15.92
CA THR A 84 -8.31 15.21 -15.24
C THR A 84 -8.68 13.94 -15.99
N HIS A 85 -8.77 13.97 -17.32
CA HIS A 85 -9.04 12.78 -18.13
C HIS A 85 -8.00 11.66 -17.91
N GLU A 86 -6.71 11.99 -17.94
CA GLU A 86 -5.62 11.02 -17.66
C GLU A 86 -5.71 10.43 -16.24
N ARG A 87 -6.05 11.24 -15.23
CA ARG A 87 -6.22 10.75 -13.84
C ARG A 87 -7.38 9.77 -13.67
N HIS A 88 -8.43 9.87 -14.48
CA HIS A 88 -9.60 9.00 -14.43
C HIS A 88 -9.51 7.80 -15.37
N ARG A 89 -8.42 7.68 -16.14
CA ARG A 89 -8.20 6.56 -17.05
C ARG A 89 -7.84 5.32 -16.24
N HIS A 90 -8.82 4.45 -16.03
CA HIS A 90 -8.59 3.08 -15.56
C HIS A 90 -8.27 2.19 -16.76
N PRO A 91 -7.21 1.36 -16.70
CA PRO A 91 -6.84 0.49 -17.80
C PRO A 91 -7.90 -0.58 -18.01
N SER A 92 -8.23 -0.86 -19.28
CA SER A 92 -9.06 -2.01 -19.61
C SER A 92 -8.22 -3.27 -19.51
N TYR A 93 -8.49 -4.09 -18.49
CA TYR A 93 -7.92 -5.42 -18.36
C TYR A 93 -8.59 -6.35 -19.37
N LYS A 94 -8.07 -6.35 -20.60
CA LYS A 94 -8.59 -7.21 -21.68
C LYS A 94 -8.52 -8.68 -21.27
N GLU A 95 -9.45 -9.46 -21.81
CA GLU A 95 -9.43 -10.91 -21.69
C GLU A 95 -8.06 -11.45 -22.15
N LYS A 96 -7.49 -12.34 -21.33
CA LYS A 96 -6.26 -13.09 -21.63
C LYS A 96 -6.51 -14.56 -21.35
N ASN A 97 -6.06 -15.40 -22.27
CA ASN A 97 -6.05 -16.84 -22.07
C ASN A 97 -4.81 -17.23 -21.27
N TYR A 98 -4.99 -17.97 -20.18
CA TYR A 98 -3.90 -18.48 -19.36
C TYR A 98 -3.61 -19.95 -19.66
N SER A 99 -2.34 -20.32 -19.66
CA SER A 99 -1.90 -21.71 -19.58
C SER A 99 -1.19 -21.94 -18.26
N LEU A 100 -1.48 -23.09 -17.64
CA LEU A 100 -0.73 -23.54 -16.46
C LEU A 100 0.74 -23.72 -16.85
N TYR A 101 1.61 -22.95 -16.18
CA TYR A 101 3.05 -23.03 -16.36
C TYR A 101 3.65 -24.01 -15.35
N LYS A 102 3.32 -23.83 -14.07
CA LYS A 102 3.87 -24.64 -12.98
C LYS A 102 2.85 -24.87 -11.87
N THR A 103 2.89 -26.07 -11.30
CA THR A 103 2.21 -26.41 -10.05
C THR A 103 3.24 -26.88 -9.04
N TYR A 104 3.21 -26.29 -7.84
CA TYR A 104 3.89 -26.78 -6.65
C TYR A 104 2.84 -27.38 -5.72
N LYS A 105 2.90 -28.69 -5.49
CA LYS A 105 2.02 -29.45 -4.57
C LYS A 105 2.64 -30.80 -4.25
N GLY A 106 2.05 -31.50 -3.28
CA GLY A 106 2.43 -32.89 -3.01
C GLY A 106 3.80 -33.01 -2.33
N GLU A 107 4.30 -34.23 -2.27
CA GLU A 107 5.61 -34.58 -1.65
C GLU A 107 6.79 -33.83 -2.28
N SER A 108 6.70 -33.43 -3.55
CA SER A 108 7.75 -32.70 -4.27
C SER A 108 7.64 -31.18 -4.17
N PHE A 109 6.71 -30.64 -3.35
CA PHE A 109 6.50 -29.20 -3.23
C PHE A 109 7.81 -28.44 -2.96
N PHE A 110 8.57 -28.88 -1.95
CA PHE A 110 9.80 -28.21 -1.51
C PHE A 110 10.98 -28.33 -2.49
N ASP A 111 10.91 -29.20 -3.49
CA ASP A 111 11.97 -29.33 -4.50
C ASP A 111 12.07 -28.10 -5.39
N GLY A 112 10.97 -27.35 -5.50
CA GLY A 112 10.88 -26.10 -6.23
C GLY A 112 11.40 -24.87 -5.50
N PHE A 113 11.87 -25.01 -4.25
CA PHE A 113 12.19 -23.89 -3.38
C PHE A 113 13.61 -23.93 -2.80
N ASP A 114 14.15 -22.75 -2.57
CA ASP A 114 15.33 -22.51 -1.74
C ASP A 114 14.87 -22.12 -0.32
N PHE A 115 15.64 -22.52 0.69
CA PHE A 115 15.38 -22.20 2.10
C PHE A 115 16.34 -21.11 2.56
N PHE A 116 15.80 -19.94 2.87
CA PHE A 116 16.55 -18.85 3.47
C PHE A 116 16.90 -19.21 4.92
N ASN A 117 18.15 -19.03 5.31
CA ASN A 117 18.65 -19.38 6.65
C ASN A 117 19.58 -18.31 7.23
N GLU A 118 19.46 -17.08 6.74
CA GLU A 118 20.21 -15.92 7.21
C GLU A 118 19.38 -15.10 8.21
N THR A 119 19.97 -14.02 8.73
CA THR A 119 19.25 -13.06 9.58
C THR A 119 18.06 -12.46 8.85
N ASP A 120 16.95 -12.33 9.56
CA ASP A 120 15.73 -11.76 9.03
C ASP A 120 15.91 -10.28 8.63
N PRO A 121 15.67 -9.90 7.35
CA PRO A 121 15.80 -8.52 6.89
C PRO A 121 14.85 -7.53 7.58
N THR A 122 13.75 -8.00 8.17
CA THR A 122 12.79 -7.19 8.94
C THR A 122 13.05 -7.22 10.44
N HIS A 123 14.25 -7.68 10.84
CA HIS A 123 14.74 -7.70 12.22
C HIS A 123 13.86 -8.48 13.20
N GLY A 124 13.14 -9.49 12.72
CA GLY A 124 12.28 -10.32 13.54
C GLY A 124 13.01 -11.18 14.57
N PHE A 125 12.30 -11.55 15.63
CA PHE A 125 12.72 -12.51 16.65
C PHE A 125 12.54 -13.95 16.13
N VAL A 126 13.25 -14.28 15.05
CA VAL A 126 13.12 -15.53 14.31
C VAL A 126 14.48 -16.16 14.05
N GLN A 127 14.52 -17.49 13.93
CA GLN A 127 15.66 -18.23 13.41
C GLN A 127 15.23 -19.04 12.20
N TYR A 128 15.43 -18.50 11.00
CA TYR A 128 15.12 -19.26 9.79
C TYR A 128 16.05 -20.46 9.64
N LYS A 129 15.45 -21.63 9.47
CA LYS A 129 16.17 -22.90 9.34
C LYS A 129 16.26 -23.31 7.86
N ASN A 130 17.39 -23.92 7.50
CA ASN A 130 17.52 -24.58 6.21
C ASN A 130 16.61 -25.83 6.14
N ARG A 131 16.51 -26.46 4.97
CA ARG A 131 15.61 -27.61 4.73
C ARG A 131 15.85 -28.74 5.72
N ASP A 132 17.08 -29.25 5.81
CA ASP A 132 17.43 -30.40 6.65
C ASP A 132 17.09 -30.16 8.13
N ALA A 133 17.44 -28.99 8.68
CA ALA A 133 17.10 -28.64 10.06
C ALA A 133 15.59 -28.50 10.27
N SER A 134 14.88 -27.95 9.28
CA SER A 134 13.42 -27.82 9.32
C SER A 134 12.73 -29.18 9.33
N GLU A 135 13.20 -30.15 8.54
CA GLU A 135 12.69 -31.52 8.52
C GLU A 135 12.95 -32.22 9.86
N GLN A 136 14.18 -32.13 10.39
CA GLN A 136 14.56 -32.72 11.68
C GLN A 136 13.76 -32.18 12.86
N MET A 137 13.42 -30.89 12.82
CA MET A 137 12.61 -30.23 13.85
C MET A 137 11.09 -30.45 13.64
N GLY A 138 10.69 -31.00 12.49
CA GLY A 138 9.29 -31.18 12.11
C GLY A 138 8.58 -29.85 11.80
N LEU A 139 9.32 -28.85 11.33
CA LEU A 139 8.80 -27.55 10.91
C LEU A 139 8.19 -27.61 9.51
N ILE A 140 8.65 -28.54 8.67
CA ILE A 140 8.08 -28.76 7.34
C ILE A 140 7.62 -30.20 7.16
N HIS A 141 6.53 -30.36 6.42
CA HIS A 141 5.99 -31.65 6.02
C HIS A 141 5.27 -31.52 4.69
N ALA A 142 5.42 -32.48 3.79
CA ALA A 142 4.70 -32.51 2.52
C ALA A 142 4.20 -33.92 2.26
N ASN A 143 2.92 -34.05 1.89
CA ASN A 143 2.30 -35.31 1.50
C ASN A 143 1.41 -35.09 0.27
N SER A 144 0.74 -36.15 -0.21
CA SER A 144 -0.11 -36.09 -1.40
C SER A 144 -1.29 -35.11 -1.32
N SER A 145 -1.73 -34.74 -0.12
CA SER A 145 -2.89 -33.88 0.11
C SER A 145 -2.52 -32.41 0.34
N ASN A 146 -1.46 -32.17 1.13
CA ASN A 146 -1.10 -30.82 1.57
C ASN A 146 0.36 -30.70 2.04
N VAL A 147 0.76 -29.44 2.26
CA VAL A 147 2.10 -29.03 2.66
C VAL A 147 2.01 -28.15 3.90
N ILE A 148 2.80 -28.47 4.93
CA ILE A 148 2.89 -27.72 6.19
C ILE A 148 4.24 -27.01 6.26
N MET A 149 4.20 -25.75 6.70
CA MET A 149 5.36 -24.96 7.10
C MET A 149 5.03 -24.24 8.41
N ALA A 150 5.70 -24.61 9.49
CA ALA A 150 5.38 -24.20 10.86
C ALA A 150 6.57 -23.56 11.56
N ALA A 151 6.28 -22.77 12.59
CA ALA A 151 7.28 -22.42 13.59
C ALA A 151 7.35 -23.48 14.69
N ASP A 152 8.45 -23.48 15.44
CA ASP A 152 8.53 -24.29 16.65
C ASP A 152 7.46 -23.83 17.65
N SER A 153 6.74 -24.78 18.25
CA SER A 153 5.71 -24.54 19.26
C SER A 153 5.93 -25.36 20.54
N LYS A 154 7.17 -25.84 20.76
CA LYS A 154 7.51 -26.81 21.81
C LYS A 154 8.50 -26.25 22.82
N SER A 155 9.41 -25.38 22.40
CA SER A 155 10.55 -24.95 23.21
C SER A 155 10.63 -23.44 23.38
N ASN A 156 11.27 -23.01 24.47
CA ASN A 156 11.62 -21.62 24.70
C ASN A 156 12.91 -21.27 23.95
N TYR A 157 12.99 -20.06 23.39
CA TYR A 157 14.15 -19.60 22.63
C TYR A 157 14.50 -18.15 22.99
N THR A 158 15.74 -17.91 23.42
CA THR A 158 16.20 -16.56 23.81
C THR A 158 16.72 -15.73 22.65
N ASN A 159 16.96 -16.33 21.48
CA ASN A 159 17.60 -15.69 20.33
C ASN A 159 16.78 -15.87 19.04
N GLY A 160 15.45 -15.83 19.14
CA GLY A 160 14.53 -16.02 18.02
C GLY A 160 13.91 -17.42 17.95
N ARG A 161 12.63 -17.47 17.59
CA ARG A 161 11.87 -18.73 17.43
C ARG A 161 12.18 -19.37 16.07
N PRO A 162 12.51 -20.67 16.01
CA PRO A 162 12.72 -21.37 14.75
C PRO A 162 11.49 -21.34 13.84
N SER A 163 11.71 -21.01 12.57
CA SER A 163 10.69 -20.93 11.54
C SER A 163 11.32 -21.15 10.17
N VAL A 164 10.54 -21.00 9.11
CA VAL A 164 10.99 -21.18 7.72
C VAL A 164 10.64 -19.97 6.86
N ARG A 165 11.55 -19.68 5.91
CA ARG A 165 11.34 -18.77 4.80
C ARG A 165 11.81 -19.48 3.55
N ILE A 166 10.90 -19.70 2.61
CA ILE A 166 11.19 -20.37 1.35
C ILE A 166 10.91 -19.44 0.19
N SER A 167 11.73 -19.53 -0.86
CA SER A 167 11.51 -18.79 -2.11
C SER A 167 11.59 -19.74 -3.29
N THR A 168 10.76 -19.56 -4.32
CA THR A 168 10.86 -20.37 -5.54
C THR A 168 12.27 -20.25 -6.13
N LYS A 169 12.77 -21.35 -6.69
CA LYS A 169 14.01 -21.34 -7.49
C LYS A 169 13.86 -20.55 -8.79
N GLU A 170 12.64 -20.58 -9.35
CA GLU A 170 12.26 -19.92 -10.58
C GLU A 170 11.79 -18.47 -10.31
N TYR A 171 11.99 -17.61 -11.29
CA TYR A 171 11.50 -16.23 -11.30
C TYR A 171 10.32 -16.11 -12.27
N PHE A 172 9.36 -15.26 -11.92
CA PHE A 172 8.14 -15.04 -12.69
C PHE A 172 7.93 -13.55 -12.97
N LYS A 173 7.33 -13.23 -14.12
CA LYS A 173 6.93 -11.87 -14.47
C LYS A 173 5.64 -11.91 -15.27
N ASN A 174 4.72 -10.97 -15.00
CA ASN A 174 3.46 -10.84 -15.74
C ASN A 174 2.64 -12.15 -15.77
N VAL A 175 2.54 -12.80 -14.61
CA VAL A 175 1.88 -14.08 -14.40
C VAL A 175 0.57 -13.95 -13.62
N LEU A 176 -0.27 -14.98 -13.70
CA LEU A 176 -1.34 -15.20 -12.74
C LEU A 176 -0.89 -16.24 -11.72
N ILE A 177 -0.84 -15.87 -10.46
CA ILE A 177 -0.47 -16.75 -9.35
C ILE A 177 -1.72 -17.06 -8.56
N ILE A 178 -1.95 -18.34 -8.26
CA ILE A 178 -3.09 -18.82 -7.46
C ILE A 178 -2.56 -19.79 -6.39
N VAL A 179 -2.78 -19.46 -5.12
CA VAL A 179 -2.48 -20.35 -3.99
C VAL A 179 -3.77 -20.79 -3.31
N ASP A 180 -3.87 -22.07 -3.00
CA ASP A 180 -4.95 -22.66 -2.21
C ASP A 180 -4.44 -22.87 -0.78
N VAL A 181 -4.84 -21.96 0.13
CA VAL A 181 -4.41 -21.92 1.54
C VAL A 181 -5.49 -22.52 2.42
N LEU A 182 -5.18 -23.63 3.09
CA LEU A 182 -6.08 -24.32 4.04
C LEU A 182 -5.98 -23.71 5.44
N HIS A 183 -4.79 -23.25 5.82
CA HIS A 183 -4.50 -22.61 7.09
C HIS A 183 -3.35 -21.60 6.91
N ALA A 184 -3.43 -20.46 7.59
CA ALA A 184 -2.34 -19.48 7.66
C ALA A 184 -1.91 -19.25 9.12
N PRO A 185 -0.64 -18.90 9.38
CA PRO A 185 -0.18 -18.64 10.74
C PRO A 185 -0.97 -17.51 11.41
N THR A 186 -1.22 -17.64 12.71
CA THR A 186 -1.88 -16.58 13.49
C THR A 186 -1.46 -16.61 14.95
N GLY A 187 -1.42 -15.45 15.60
CA GLY A 187 -1.19 -15.31 17.03
C GLY A 187 -0.44 -14.04 17.39
N CYS A 188 -0.40 -13.71 18.68
CA CYS A 188 0.42 -12.59 19.13
C CYS A 188 1.89 -12.80 18.76
N GLY A 189 2.49 -11.77 18.19
CA GLY A 189 3.88 -11.75 17.74
C GLY A 189 4.12 -12.37 16.35
N THR A 190 3.15 -13.06 15.73
CA THR A 190 3.35 -13.63 14.38
C THR A 190 3.30 -12.56 13.29
N TRP A 191 4.14 -12.71 12.27
CA TRP A 191 4.08 -11.96 11.02
C TRP A 191 4.30 -12.92 9.85
N PRO A 192 3.24 -13.56 9.35
CA PRO A 192 3.32 -14.38 8.16
C PRO A 192 3.12 -13.56 6.87
N ALA A 193 3.82 -13.97 5.82
CA ALA A 193 3.70 -13.37 4.50
C ALA A 193 3.69 -14.42 3.38
N PHE A 194 2.81 -14.22 2.40
CA PHE A 194 2.87 -14.83 1.06
C PHE A 194 2.97 -13.69 0.04
N TRP A 195 4.11 -13.61 -0.64
CA TRP A 195 4.52 -12.41 -1.35
C TRP A 195 5.49 -12.73 -2.49
N THR A 196 5.84 -11.71 -3.28
CA THR A 196 6.83 -11.83 -4.35
C THR A 196 7.80 -10.66 -4.35
N THR A 197 9.07 -10.91 -4.64
CA THR A 197 10.08 -9.84 -4.84
C THR A 197 11.22 -10.29 -5.76
N GLY A 198 11.97 -9.34 -6.31
CA GLY A 198 13.16 -9.59 -7.11
C GLY A 198 14.44 -9.43 -6.29
N ASP A 199 15.60 -9.68 -6.92
CA ASP A 199 16.88 -9.73 -6.21
C ASP A 199 17.35 -8.36 -5.71
N ASN A 200 16.97 -7.27 -6.40
CA ASN A 200 17.42 -5.91 -6.07
C ASN A 200 16.29 -5.10 -5.45
N TRP A 201 15.88 -5.46 -4.24
CA TRP A 201 14.87 -4.70 -3.49
C TRP A 201 15.33 -3.25 -3.20
N PRO A 202 14.46 -2.23 -3.31
CA PRO A 202 13.06 -2.25 -3.79
C PRO A 202 12.93 -2.00 -5.31
N LYS A 203 14.06 -1.96 -6.04
CA LYS A 203 14.09 -1.58 -7.47
C LYS A 203 13.39 -2.58 -8.38
N ASP A 204 13.39 -3.86 -7.98
CA ASP A 204 12.70 -4.94 -8.68
C ASP A 204 11.24 -5.13 -8.22
N GLY A 205 10.77 -4.29 -7.30
CA GLY A 205 9.42 -4.30 -6.77
C GLY A 205 9.16 -5.42 -5.76
N GLU A 206 8.02 -5.32 -5.08
CA GLU A 206 7.48 -6.29 -4.12
C GLU A 206 5.95 -6.29 -4.19
N ILE A 207 5.35 -7.48 -4.11
CA ILE A 207 3.89 -7.66 -4.07
C ILE A 207 3.56 -8.55 -2.88
N ASP A 208 3.01 -7.95 -1.82
CA ASP A 208 2.52 -8.67 -0.64
C ASP A 208 1.08 -9.09 -0.92
N ILE A 209 0.86 -10.39 -1.12
CA ILE A 209 -0.44 -10.93 -1.56
C ILE A 209 -1.28 -11.32 -0.35
N MET A 210 -0.66 -11.92 0.66
CA MET A 210 -1.23 -12.11 1.98
C MET A 210 -0.22 -11.70 3.04
N GLU A 211 -0.53 -10.68 3.82
CA GLU A 211 0.34 -10.20 4.88
C GLU A 211 -0.48 -9.46 5.94
N ASN A 212 -0.21 -9.76 7.21
CA ASN A 212 -0.62 -8.94 8.35
C ASN A 212 0.12 -9.41 9.61
N VAL A 213 -0.11 -8.74 10.74
CA VAL A 213 0.61 -9.01 11.97
C VAL A 213 -0.30 -9.35 13.14
N ASN A 214 0.24 -10.05 14.12
CA ASN A 214 -0.39 -10.35 15.40
C ASN A 214 -1.77 -11.04 15.23
N THR A 215 -2.81 -10.49 15.85
CA THR A 215 -4.16 -11.06 15.90
C THR A 215 -5.10 -10.49 14.84
N ALA A 216 -4.55 -9.92 13.75
CA ALA A 216 -5.35 -9.41 12.64
C ALA A 216 -6.30 -10.48 12.07
N GLN A 217 -7.48 -10.05 11.61
CA GLN A 217 -8.54 -10.93 11.07
C GLN A 217 -8.86 -10.66 9.59
N SER A 218 -8.25 -9.64 9.00
CA SER A 218 -8.42 -9.27 7.60
C SER A 218 -7.06 -9.10 6.93
N ASN A 219 -6.99 -9.46 5.66
CA ASN A 219 -5.76 -9.36 4.88
C ASN A 219 -5.49 -7.91 4.45
N GLN A 220 -4.24 -7.61 4.11
CA GLN A 220 -3.92 -6.49 3.24
C GLN A 220 -3.04 -6.96 2.07
N VAL A 221 -3.18 -6.26 0.95
CA VAL A 221 -2.33 -6.41 -0.23
C VAL A 221 -1.53 -5.12 -0.40
N THR A 222 -0.22 -5.22 -0.49
CA THR A 222 0.67 -4.06 -0.51
C THR A 222 1.67 -4.16 -1.65
N LEU A 223 2.02 -3.02 -2.25
CA LEU A 223 3.15 -2.93 -3.18
C LEU A 223 4.26 -2.05 -2.61
N HIS A 224 5.50 -2.52 -2.73
CA HIS A 224 6.70 -1.76 -2.45
C HIS A 224 7.52 -1.58 -3.73
N THR A 225 7.98 -0.35 -3.97
CA THR A 225 8.68 0.03 -5.21
C THR A 225 9.75 1.08 -4.95
N ASP A 226 10.65 1.26 -5.93
CA ASP A 226 11.39 2.52 -6.06
C ASP A 226 10.46 3.67 -6.53
N LYS A 227 10.96 4.90 -6.56
CA LYS A 227 10.16 6.09 -6.89
C LYS A 227 9.46 5.99 -8.25
N GLY A 228 8.17 6.30 -8.29
CA GLY A 228 7.41 6.43 -9.54
C GLY A 228 6.08 5.68 -9.60
N CYS A 229 5.61 5.15 -8.47
CA CYS A 229 4.31 4.48 -8.33
C CYS A 229 3.48 5.14 -7.22
N ASP A 230 2.39 5.80 -7.59
CA ASP A 230 1.53 6.53 -6.64
C ASP A 230 0.05 6.42 -7.03
N MET A 231 -0.75 5.82 -6.16
CA MET A 231 -2.18 5.62 -6.34
C MET A 231 -3.03 6.84 -5.97
N THR A 232 -2.42 7.95 -5.54
CA THR A 232 -3.16 9.15 -5.12
C THR A 232 -4.00 9.72 -6.27
N GLY A 233 -5.32 9.72 -6.07
CA GLY A 233 -6.29 10.20 -7.06
C GLY A 233 -6.34 9.36 -8.34
N VAL A 234 -5.85 8.11 -8.28
CA VAL A 234 -6.02 7.10 -9.33
C VAL A 234 -7.36 6.40 -9.11
N LYS A 235 -8.12 6.19 -10.18
CA LYS A 235 -9.34 5.39 -10.12
C LYS A 235 -8.96 3.92 -9.93
N GLN A 236 -9.32 3.32 -8.79
CA GLN A 236 -9.15 1.90 -8.49
C GLN A 236 -10.52 1.23 -8.46
N VAL A 237 -10.67 0.04 -9.06
CA VAL A 237 -11.92 -0.74 -9.08
C VAL A 237 -11.73 -1.96 -8.21
N MET A 238 -12.03 -1.81 -6.91
CA MET A 238 -11.75 -2.80 -5.88
C MET A 238 -12.76 -2.75 -4.73
N THR A 239 -12.82 -3.81 -3.92
CA THR A 239 -13.67 -3.88 -2.71
C THR A 239 -12.95 -3.44 -1.43
N GLY A 240 -11.63 -3.48 -1.41
CA GLY A 240 -10.80 -3.10 -0.27
C GLY A 240 -10.72 -1.59 -0.05
N LYS A 241 -10.15 -1.20 1.09
CA LYS A 241 -9.92 0.19 1.49
C LYS A 241 -8.44 0.54 1.37
N VAL A 242 -8.14 1.65 0.70
CA VAL A 242 -6.78 2.21 0.65
C VAL A 242 -6.31 2.55 2.06
N LEU A 243 -5.16 2.00 2.44
CA LEU A 243 -4.45 2.30 3.69
C LEU A 243 -3.37 3.35 3.46
N GLN A 244 -2.60 3.19 2.37
CA GLN A 244 -1.58 4.11 1.91
C GLN A 244 -1.55 4.12 0.38
N SER A 245 -1.31 5.28 -0.23
CA SER A 245 -1.39 5.42 -1.70
C SER A 245 -0.03 5.40 -2.40
N ASN A 246 1.05 5.79 -1.72
CA ASN A 246 2.37 5.91 -2.34
C ASN A 246 3.18 4.63 -2.14
N CYS A 247 3.50 3.94 -3.22
CA CYS A 247 4.18 2.64 -3.19
C CYS A 247 5.70 2.77 -3.03
N TRP A 248 6.24 3.99 -3.08
CA TRP A 248 7.66 4.23 -2.92
C TRP A 248 8.09 4.05 -1.46
N VAL A 249 9.00 3.11 -1.20
CA VAL A 249 9.42 2.78 0.18
C VAL A 249 10.02 3.95 0.94
N ASN A 250 10.67 4.88 0.23
CA ASN A 250 11.27 6.09 0.80
C ASN A 250 10.39 7.33 0.61
N ALA A 251 9.08 7.15 0.37
CA ALA A 251 8.15 8.27 0.31
C ALA A 251 8.15 9.05 1.63
N PRO A 252 8.15 10.40 1.59
CA PRO A 252 8.17 11.22 2.80
C PRO A 252 7.02 10.86 3.75
N GLY A 253 7.38 10.48 4.98
CA GLY A 253 6.41 10.08 6.01
C GLY A 253 5.76 8.72 5.82
N ALA A 254 6.18 7.92 4.83
CA ALA A 254 5.62 6.59 4.59
C ALA A 254 6.34 5.47 5.36
N ASN A 255 7.61 5.65 5.75
CA ASN A 255 8.39 4.67 6.54
C ASN A 255 8.26 3.22 6.01
N ASN A 256 8.50 3.02 4.71
CA ASN A 256 8.32 1.72 4.04
C ASN A 256 6.91 1.13 4.12
N ALA A 257 5.84 1.90 4.33
CA ALA A 257 4.47 1.37 4.37
C ALA A 257 3.97 0.82 3.01
N GLY A 258 4.63 1.16 1.91
CA GLY A 258 4.16 0.83 0.56
C GLY A 258 2.77 1.40 0.26
N CYS A 259 2.14 0.98 -0.83
CA CYS A 259 0.74 1.32 -1.09
C CYS A 259 -0.16 0.12 -0.77
N GLY A 260 -0.72 0.13 0.44
CA GLY A 260 -1.54 -0.95 0.96
C GLY A 260 -3.03 -0.77 0.68
N VAL A 261 -3.71 -1.87 0.39
CA VAL A 261 -5.18 -1.98 0.37
C VAL A 261 -5.59 -3.08 1.35
N GLY A 262 -6.34 -2.70 2.38
CA GLY A 262 -6.85 -3.62 3.39
C GLY A 262 -8.23 -4.15 3.04
N ASP A 263 -8.48 -5.42 3.34
CA ASP A 263 -9.82 -5.97 3.32
C ASP A 263 -10.68 -5.33 4.42
N THR A 264 -11.93 -5.04 4.06
CA THR A 264 -12.90 -4.36 4.92
C THR A 264 -13.70 -5.32 5.79
N ALA A 265 -13.66 -6.62 5.48
CA ALA A 265 -14.33 -7.68 6.23
C ALA A 265 -13.34 -8.68 6.81
N GLU A 266 -13.75 -9.34 7.90
CA GLU A 266 -12.97 -10.43 8.50
C GLU A 266 -13.10 -11.75 7.73
N GLY A 267 -12.10 -12.61 7.89
CA GLY A 267 -12.05 -13.95 7.33
C GLY A 267 -11.16 -14.10 6.11
N SER A 268 -10.43 -13.05 5.73
CA SER A 268 -9.34 -13.13 4.77
C SER A 268 -7.97 -13.25 5.43
N PHE A 269 -7.88 -13.29 6.76
CA PHE A 269 -6.62 -13.53 7.47
C PHE A 269 -6.84 -14.10 8.88
N GLY A 270 -5.79 -14.67 9.45
CA GLY A 270 -5.73 -15.07 10.85
C GLY A 270 -6.75 -16.15 11.25
N SER A 271 -7.11 -16.18 12.53
CA SER A 271 -8.01 -17.20 13.08
C SER A 271 -9.37 -17.30 12.36
N SER A 272 -9.90 -16.17 11.87
CA SER A 272 -11.19 -16.12 11.17
C SER A 272 -11.13 -16.78 9.80
N LEU A 273 -10.00 -16.67 9.09
CA LEU A 273 -9.72 -17.41 7.86
C LEU A 273 -9.65 -18.92 8.15
N ASN A 274 -8.88 -19.30 9.17
CA ASN A 274 -8.64 -20.71 9.52
C ASN A 274 -9.94 -21.41 9.93
N LYS A 275 -10.81 -20.75 10.70
CA LYS A 275 -12.15 -21.27 11.07
C LYS A 275 -13.07 -21.52 9.87
N LYS A 276 -12.83 -20.85 8.74
CA LYS A 276 -13.56 -21.03 7.48
C LYS A 276 -12.92 -22.09 6.57
N GLY A 277 -11.85 -22.75 7.01
CA GLY A 277 -11.08 -23.72 6.23
C GLY A 277 -10.16 -23.08 5.20
N GLY A 278 -9.76 -21.83 5.42
CA GLY A 278 -8.87 -21.10 4.53
C GLY A 278 -9.57 -20.48 3.30
N ALA A 279 -8.78 -20.12 2.28
CA ALA A 279 -9.26 -19.46 1.07
C ALA A 279 -8.28 -19.67 -0.10
N ILE A 280 -8.72 -19.31 -1.31
CA ILE A 280 -7.82 -19.15 -2.46
C ILE A 280 -7.41 -17.69 -2.58
N TYR A 281 -6.11 -17.45 -2.70
CA TYR A 281 -5.54 -16.13 -2.99
C TYR A 281 -5.06 -16.14 -4.42
N ALA A 282 -5.41 -15.11 -5.18
CA ALA A 282 -4.99 -14.97 -6.56
C ALA A 282 -4.45 -13.57 -6.82
N VAL A 283 -3.34 -13.47 -7.54
CA VAL A 283 -2.83 -12.21 -8.07
C VAL A 283 -2.66 -12.30 -9.58
N ASP A 284 -3.33 -11.38 -10.28
CA ASP A 284 -3.21 -11.17 -11.72
C ASP A 284 -2.25 -10.00 -11.94
N TRP A 285 -0.99 -10.31 -12.24
CA TRP A 285 0.05 -9.34 -12.50
C TRP A 285 0.23 -9.15 -14.00
N ARG A 286 -0.01 -7.94 -14.50
CA ARG A 286 0.14 -7.59 -15.92
C ARG A 286 0.71 -6.18 -16.09
N SER A 287 1.09 -5.86 -17.32
CA SER A 287 1.46 -4.50 -17.74
C SER A 287 0.37 -3.46 -17.43
N GLU A 288 -0.90 -3.84 -17.49
CA GLU A 288 -2.05 -2.97 -17.17
C GLU A 288 -2.15 -2.61 -15.68
N GLY A 289 -1.63 -3.45 -14.79
CA GLY A 289 -1.81 -3.32 -13.36
C GLY A 289 -1.68 -4.65 -12.62
N ILE A 290 -1.72 -4.57 -11.30
CA ILE A 290 -1.72 -5.73 -10.40
C ILE A 290 -3.07 -5.77 -9.69
N ARG A 291 -3.77 -6.90 -9.78
CA ARG A 291 -5.06 -7.12 -9.11
C ARG A 291 -5.01 -8.35 -8.24
N ALA A 292 -5.62 -8.30 -7.06
CA ALA A 292 -5.61 -9.40 -6.11
C ALA A 292 -7.02 -9.76 -5.63
N TRP A 293 -7.25 -11.05 -5.40
CA TRP A 293 -8.51 -11.61 -4.92
C TRP A 293 -8.29 -12.56 -3.75
N VAL A 294 -9.31 -12.64 -2.89
CA VAL A 294 -9.47 -13.68 -1.87
C VAL A 294 -10.82 -14.35 -2.10
N PHE A 295 -10.81 -15.64 -2.44
CA PHE A 295 -12.01 -16.44 -2.66
C PHE A 295 -12.24 -17.38 -1.48
N ASN A 296 -13.29 -17.10 -0.71
CA ASN A 296 -13.76 -17.98 0.35
C ASN A 296 -14.14 -19.35 -0.23
N ARG A 297 -14.01 -20.41 0.59
CA ARG A 297 -14.30 -21.81 0.18
C ARG A 297 -15.66 -22.03 -0.47
N THR A 298 -16.65 -21.23 -0.13
CA THR A 298 -18.03 -21.32 -0.65
C THR A 298 -18.25 -20.61 -1.98
N HIS A 299 -17.30 -19.80 -2.45
CA HIS A 299 -17.43 -18.93 -3.62
C HIS A 299 -16.18 -18.96 -4.51
N ILE A 300 -15.57 -20.13 -4.68
CA ILE A 300 -14.44 -20.30 -5.59
C ILE A 300 -14.96 -20.32 -7.03
N PRO A 301 -14.44 -19.45 -7.93
CA PRO A 301 -14.76 -19.49 -9.36
C PRO A 301 -14.47 -20.88 -9.97
N SER A 302 -15.43 -21.42 -10.73
CA SER A 302 -15.35 -22.80 -11.25
C SER A 302 -14.23 -23.00 -12.28
N ASP A 303 -13.85 -21.93 -12.96
CA ASP A 303 -12.73 -21.85 -13.89
C ASP A 303 -11.38 -22.06 -13.20
N ILE A 304 -11.23 -21.65 -11.93
CA ILE A 304 -10.06 -22.00 -11.09
C ILE A 304 -10.06 -23.52 -10.83
N THR A 305 -11.17 -24.09 -10.38
CA THR A 305 -11.25 -25.53 -10.05
C THR A 305 -11.10 -26.45 -11.26
N SER A 306 -11.34 -25.93 -12.46
CA SER A 306 -11.15 -26.64 -13.73
C SER A 306 -9.78 -26.35 -14.39
N ASN A 307 -8.87 -25.65 -13.69
CA ASN A 307 -7.53 -25.28 -14.16
C ASN A 307 -7.52 -24.43 -15.44
N ASN A 308 -8.56 -23.64 -15.69
CA ASN A 308 -8.65 -22.72 -16.82
C ASN A 308 -9.07 -21.32 -16.33
N PRO A 309 -8.27 -20.66 -15.48
CA PRO A 309 -8.67 -19.41 -14.84
C PRO A 309 -8.86 -18.27 -15.85
N GLN A 310 -9.92 -17.50 -15.64
CA GLN A 310 -10.39 -16.39 -16.46
C GLN A 310 -10.66 -15.16 -15.56
N PRO A 311 -9.62 -14.44 -15.11
CA PRO A 311 -9.76 -13.31 -14.18
C PRO A 311 -10.70 -12.18 -14.64
N HIS A 312 -10.99 -12.09 -15.93
CA HIS A 312 -11.92 -11.10 -16.48
C HIS A 312 -13.39 -11.36 -16.10
N ASN A 313 -13.74 -12.60 -15.75
CA ASN A 313 -15.08 -13.01 -15.31
C ASN A 313 -15.21 -13.09 -13.78
N TRP A 314 -14.13 -12.88 -13.05
CA TRP A 314 -14.17 -12.90 -11.60
C TRP A 314 -14.87 -11.65 -11.06
N PRO A 315 -15.39 -11.72 -9.81
CA PRO A 315 -15.90 -10.54 -9.11
C PRO A 315 -14.85 -9.42 -9.01
N THR A 316 -15.30 -8.24 -8.59
CA THR A 316 -14.41 -7.11 -8.27
C THR A 316 -13.28 -7.57 -7.34
N PRO A 317 -12.00 -7.25 -7.65
CA PRO A 317 -10.86 -7.66 -6.82
C PRO A 317 -10.88 -7.01 -5.44
N LEU A 318 -10.18 -7.63 -4.49
CA LEU A 318 -9.87 -7.03 -3.19
C LEU A 318 -9.03 -5.76 -3.37
N ALA A 319 -7.99 -5.84 -4.20
CA ALA A 319 -7.09 -4.73 -4.47
C ALA A 319 -6.84 -4.59 -5.98
N ASP A 320 -6.75 -3.34 -6.45
CA ASP A 320 -6.48 -2.98 -7.85
C ASP A 320 -5.45 -1.85 -7.89
N PHE A 321 -4.27 -2.14 -8.43
CA PHE A 321 -3.15 -1.22 -8.59
C PHE A 321 -2.90 -0.98 -10.09
N PRO A 322 -3.67 -0.10 -10.73
CA PRO A 322 -3.58 0.13 -12.16
C PRO A 322 -2.34 0.93 -12.54
N ASN A 323 -1.90 0.79 -13.80
CA ASN A 323 -0.69 1.43 -14.30
C ASN A 323 -0.78 2.95 -14.57
N THR A 324 -1.89 3.60 -14.23
CA THR A 324 -2.19 5.01 -14.55
C THR A 324 -1.12 5.99 -14.05
N LYS A 325 -0.56 5.73 -12.85
CA LYS A 325 0.55 6.48 -12.26
C LYS A 325 1.62 5.56 -11.69
N CYS A 326 1.76 4.38 -12.29
CA CYS A 326 2.68 3.35 -11.86
C CYS A 326 3.08 2.52 -13.07
N ASN A 327 4.32 2.64 -13.54
CA ASN A 327 4.77 1.82 -14.66
C ASN A 327 5.14 0.42 -14.16
N ILE A 328 4.18 -0.51 -14.21
CA ILE A 328 4.33 -1.86 -13.68
C ILE A 328 5.52 -2.60 -14.31
N ASP A 329 5.64 -2.62 -15.64
CA ASP A 329 6.71 -3.36 -16.32
C ASP A 329 8.12 -2.84 -16.00
N LYS A 330 8.23 -1.57 -15.61
CA LYS A 330 9.49 -0.92 -15.23
C LYS A 330 9.84 -1.13 -13.75
N LEU A 331 8.84 -1.13 -12.88
CA LEU A 331 9.04 -1.15 -11.42
C LEU A 331 8.98 -2.57 -10.83
N PHE A 332 8.44 -3.53 -11.58
CA PHE A 332 8.34 -4.93 -11.18
C PHE A 332 9.11 -5.76 -12.22
N SER A 333 10.32 -6.18 -11.84
CA SER A 333 11.16 -7.10 -12.62
C SER A 333 10.65 -8.53 -12.46
N GLN A 334 11.39 -9.53 -12.93
CA GLN A 334 11.08 -10.92 -12.59
C GLN A 334 11.27 -11.15 -11.08
N GLN A 335 10.36 -11.87 -10.44
CA GLN A 335 10.28 -12.03 -8.99
C GLN A 335 10.17 -13.50 -8.58
N LYS A 336 10.74 -13.85 -7.42
CA LYS A 336 10.51 -15.13 -6.76
C LYS A 336 9.24 -15.05 -5.91
N ILE A 337 8.57 -16.19 -5.74
CA ILE A 337 7.42 -16.32 -4.84
C ILE A 337 7.94 -16.81 -3.49
N ILE A 338 7.50 -16.17 -2.41
CA ILE A 338 8.00 -16.38 -1.05
C ILE A 338 6.86 -16.74 -0.11
N PHE A 339 7.12 -17.72 0.76
CA PHE A 339 6.34 -17.95 1.99
C PHE A 339 7.28 -17.83 3.17
N ASP A 340 6.86 -17.10 4.19
CA ASP A 340 7.57 -17.09 5.46
C ASP A 340 6.65 -16.87 6.66
N LEU A 341 7.23 -17.06 7.83
CA LEU A 341 6.68 -16.67 9.10
C LEU A 341 7.82 -16.12 9.96
N THR A 342 7.85 -14.80 10.14
CA THR A 342 8.70 -14.14 11.15
C THR A 342 7.91 -13.79 12.40
N PHE A 343 8.59 -13.19 13.38
CA PHE A 343 8.02 -12.76 14.64
C PHE A 343 8.53 -11.38 15.03
N CYS A 344 7.68 -10.58 15.68
CA CYS A 344 8.08 -9.26 16.18
C CYS A 344 8.66 -8.37 15.09
N GLY A 345 9.90 -7.88 15.26
CA GLY A 345 10.59 -7.10 14.25
C GLY A 345 9.95 -5.75 13.95
N ASP A 346 10.31 -5.22 12.79
CA ASP A 346 10.03 -3.84 12.39
C ASP A 346 8.54 -3.51 12.38
N TRP A 347 7.69 -4.50 12.10
CA TRP A 347 6.25 -4.33 12.09
C TRP A 347 5.57 -5.01 13.27
N ALA A 348 5.49 -6.35 13.34
CA ALA A 348 4.66 -7.02 14.34
C ALA A 348 5.02 -6.67 15.79
N GLY A 349 6.31 -6.44 16.08
CA GLY A 349 6.85 -6.10 17.40
C GLY A 349 6.76 -4.62 17.75
N SER A 350 6.36 -3.77 16.81
CA SER A 350 6.18 -2.33 17.01
C SER A 350 4.92 -2.00 17.81
N ASN A 351 4.42 -0.77 17.68
CA ASN A 351 3.15 -0.34 18.29
C ASN A 351 1.95 -1.24 17.93
N SER A 352 2.01 -1.97 16.80
CA SER A 352 0.96 -2.93 16.42
C SER A 352 0.80 -4.08 17.43
N TYR A 353 1.85 -4.46 18.15
CA TYR A 353 1.79 -5.53 19.15
C TYR A 353 0.84 -5.16 20.31
N ASN A 354 1.07 -3.98 20.89
CA ASN A 354 0.25 -3.45 21.97
C ASN A 354 -1.16 -3.09 21.49
N ALA A 355 -1.28 -2.55 20.28
CA ALA A 355 -2.58 -2.25 19.67
C ALA A 355 -3.44 -3.51 19.44
N ALA A 356 -2.80 -4.66 19.21
CA ALA A 356 -3.47 -5.96 19.11
C ALA A 356 -3.87 -6.56 20.48
N GLY A 357 -3.56 -5.88 21.60
CA GLY A 357 -3.86 -6.35 22.96
C GLY A 357 -2.97 -7.50 23.42
N CYS A 358 -1.80 -7.67 22.81
CA CYS A 358 -0.91 -8.76 23.13
C CYS A 358 -0.14 -8.50 24.45
N PRO A 359 0.14 -9.55 25.25
CA PRO A 359 0.75 -9.39 26.58
C PRO A 359 2.28 -9.24 26.49
N SER A 360 2.89 -8.69 27.55
CA SER A 360 4.36 -8.51 27.70
C SER A 360 5.00 -7.74 26.54
N THR A 361 6.33 -7.77 26.40
CA THR A 361 6.97 -7.37 25.14
C THR A 361 6.83 -8.49 24.12
N CYS A 362 6.94 -8.16 22.83
CA CYS A 362 6.79 -9.15 21.78
C CYS A 362 7.84 -10.27 21.90
N GLU A 363 9.11 -9.90 22.08
CA GLU A 363 10.23 -10.83 22.17
C GLU A 363 10.09 -11.74 23.39
N ASP A 364 9.69 -11.22 24.56
CA ASP A 364 9.49 -12.05 25.76
C ASP A 364 8.33 -13.03 25.56
N PHE A 365 7.25 -12.60 24.92
CA PHE A 365 6.11 -13.47 24.64
C PHE A 365 6.53 -14.60 23.69
N VAL A 366 7.16 -14.24 22.56
CA VAL A 366 7.63 -15.20 21.56
C VAL A 366 8.71 -16.12 22.13
N ALA A 367 9.58 -15.65 23.02
CA ALA A 367 10.62 -16.47 23.62
C ALA A 367 10.08 -17.52 24.59
N ASN A 368 9.08 -17.16 25.40
CA ASN A 368 8.74 -17.92 26.62
C ASN A 368 7.39 -18.65 26.59
N HIS A 369 6.59 -18.51 25.53
CA HIS A 369 5.26 -19.11 25.43
C HIS A 369 5.09 -20.02 24.19
N PRO A 370 5.88 -21.11 24.05
CA PRO A 370 5.85 -21.99 22.88
C PRO A 370 4.45 -22.54 22.54
N GLY A 371 3.66 -22.87 23.57
CA GLY A 371 2.30 -23.39 23.40
C GLY A 371 1.34 -22.43 22.71
N ASN A 372 1.67 -21.13 22.60
CA ASN A 372 0.88 -20.15 21.88
C ASN A 372 1.13 -20.14 20.36
N PHE A 373 2.09 -20.93 19.87
CA PHE A 373 2.47 -20.99 18.46
C PHE A 373 2.01 -22.27 17.76
N THR A 374 1.06 -23.02 18.34
CA THR A 374 0.50 -24.23 17.70
C THR A 374 -0.31 -23.91 16.43
N GLU A 375 -0.87 -22.70 16.35
CA GLU A 375 -1.58 -22.18 15.16
C GLU A 375 -0.66 -21.33 14.27
N ALA A 376 0.65 -21.34 14.52
CA ALA A 376 1.63 -20.58 13.74
C ALA A 376 2.21 -21.44 12.60
N TYR A 377 1.34 -21.86 11.68
CA TYR A 377 1.73 -22.66 10.52
C TYR A 377 0.90 -22.36 9.27
N TRP A 378 1.54 -22.48 8.12
CA TRP A 378 0.91 -22.56 6.82
C TRP A 378 0.47 -24.01 6.56
N ASP A 379 -0.73 -24.15 6.01
CA ASP A 379 -1.20 -25.37 5.35
C ASP A 379 -1.63 -25.03 3.93
N ILE A 380 -0.89 -25.53 2.94
CA ILE A 380 -1.05 -25.19 1.54
C ILE A 380 -1.42 -26.45 0.76
N ARG A 381 -2.51 -26.39 0.00
CA ARG A 381 -2.91 -27.47 -0.91
C ARG A 381 -2.09 -27.43 -2.20
N SER A 382 -1.94 -26.24 -2.79
CA SER A 382 -1.16 -26.04 -4.01
C SER A 382 -0.85 -24.57 -4.26
N LEU A 383 0.26 -24.32 -4.94
CA LEU A 383 0.59 -23.06 -5.61
C LEU A 383 0.64 -23.31 -7.13
N ASN A 384 -0.16 -22.59 -7.90
CA ASN A 384 -0.20 -22.67 -9.35
C ASN A 384 0.21 -21.33 -9.95
N VAL A 385 1.08 -21.38 -10.96
CA VAL A 385 1.49 -20.22 -11.74
C VAL A 385 1.05 -20.44 -13.19
N TYR A 386 0.39 -19.42 -13.75
CA TYR A 386 -0.09 -19.42 -15.11
C TYR A 386 0.52 -18.25 -15.90
N GLU A 387 0.80 -18.49 -17.16
CA GLU A 387 1.27 -17.46 -18.10
C GLU A 387 0.18 -17.14 -19.11
N ALA A 388 0.10 -15.87 -19.50
CA ALA A 388 -0.78 -15.46 -20.59
C ALA A 388 -0.23 -15.98 -21.94
N LYS A 389 -1.13 -16.50 -22.78
CA LYS A 389 -0.82 -16.96 -24.15
C LYS A 389 -0.71 -15.82 -25.15
#